data_AF-A0A540MF99-F1
#
_entry.id   AF-A0A540MF99-F1
#
_cell.length_a   1.000
_cell.length_b   1.000
_cell.length_c   1.000
_cell.angle_alpha   90.00
_cell.angle_beta   90.00
_cell.angle_gamma   90.00
#
_symmetry.space_group_name_H-M   'P 1'
#
loop_
_entity.id
_entity.type
_entity.pdbx_description
1 polymer ?
#
loop_
_entity_poly.entity_id
_entity_poly.type
_entity_poly.pdbx_seq_one_letter_code
_entity_poly.pdbx_strand_id
1 'polypeptide(L)'
;MAAPFPGGGGVAVMAGPLAPLDPPPSKTCLKSSAHKSPILIFLLFHKAILSELDGLHRAAMAFATSEGSAAGIQPLLEGYHFLRAIYKHHCKAEDEVIFPALDIRVKNVARTYSLEHEGESVLFDQLFELLNSDKQNEESYRRELASCTGAIQTSINHSQHMSKEEEQVFPLLIEKFSFEE
;
A
#
# COMPACT_ATOMS: atom_id res chain seq x y z
N MET A 1 62.74 24.58 14.76
CA MET A 1 63.26 23.28 15.23
C MET A 1 62.96 22.27 14.13
N ALA A 2 63.87 22.00 13.19
CA ALA A 2 65.05 21.13 13.28
C ALA A 2 64.69 19.62 13.28
N ALA A 3 64.67 19.02 12.06
CA ALA A 3 65.31 17.78 11.53
C ALA A 3 65.30 16.46 12.35
N PRO A 4 65.42 15.22 11.77
CA PRO A 4 66.23 14.91 10.57
C PRO A 4 65.79 13.78 9.56
N PHE A 5 66.51 13.79 8.43
CA PHE A 5 66.86 12.85 7.32
C PHE A 5 66.87 11.32 7.60
N PRO A 6 67.17 10.38 6.62
CA PRO A 6 67.61 10.46 5.20
C PRO A 6 66.75 9.59 4.22
N GLY A 7 66.79 9.67 2.89
CA GLY A 7 67.88 9.34 1.95
C GLY A 7 67.83 7.85 1.53
N GLY A 8 67.58 7.56 0.25
CA GLY A 8 67.70 6.19 -0.30
C GLY A 8 67.02 6.00 -1.66
N GLY A 9 67.81 6.02 -2.74
CA GLY A 9 67.39 5.55 -4.06
C GLY A 9 67.62 4.04 -4.23
N GLY A 10 67.00 3.47 -5.28
CA GLY A 10 67.43 2.18 -5.84
C GLY A 10 66.34 1.11 -6.01
N VAL A 11 65.94 0.94 -7.27
CA VAL A 11 65.73 -0.33 -8.00
C VAL A 11 64.85 -1.48 -7.44
N ALA A 12 63.71 -1.64 -8.10
CA ALA A 12 63.27 -2.82 -8.89
C ALA A 12 62.96 -4.20 -8.26
N VAL A 13 61.85 -4.76 -8.79
CA VAL A 13 61.43 -6.19 -8.90
C VAL A 13 60.85 -6.79 -7.60
N MET A 14 59.58 -7.22 -7.56
CA MET A 14 59.12 -8.54 -8.04
C MET A 14 57.69 -8.54 -8.56
N ALA A 15 57.52 -9.16 -9.72
CA ALA A 15 56.25 -9.54 -10.32
C ALA A 15 55.57 -10.66 -9.51
N GLY A 16 54.31 -10.44 -9.13
CA GLY A 16 53.38 -11.48 -8.71
C GLY A 16 52.32 -11.71 -9.81
N PRO A 17 51.94 -12.96 -10.13
CA PRO A 17 50.95 -13.22 -11.17
C PRO A 17 49.58 -12.62 -10.85
N LEU A 18 48.98 -12.01 -11.88
CA LEU A 18 47.61 -11.50 -11.89
C LEU A 18 46.63 -12.65 -11.65
N ALA A 19 45.92 -12.62 -10.52
CA ALA A 19 44.69 -13.40 -10.38
C ALA A 19 43.57 -12.68 -11.15
N PRO A 20 42.85 -13.35 -12.07
CA PRO A 20 41.67 -12.77 -12.68
C PRO A 20 40.64 -12.50 -11.59
N LEU A 21 40.27 -11.23 -11.42
CA LEU A 21 39.10 -10.86 -10.62
C LEU A 21 37.87 -11.35 -11.38
N ASP A 22 37.14 -12.28 -10.77
CA ASP A 22 35.85 -12.75 -11.28
C ASP A 22 34.94 -11.54 -11.55
N PRO A 23 34.26 -11.50 -12.72
CA PRO A 23 33.31 -10.42 -12.98
C PRO A 23 32.14 -10.51 -11.98
N PRO A 24 31.59 -9.35 -11.56
CA PRO A 24 30.45 -9.34 -10.65
C PRO A 24 29.27 -10.07 -11.29
N PRO A 25 28.44 -10.78 -10.51
CA PRO A 25 27.32 -11.53 -11.06
C PRO A 25 26.44 -10.61 -11.88
N SER A 26 26.42 -10.92 -13.17
CA SER A 26 25.61 -10.33 -14.21
C SER A 26 24.18 -10.17 -13.73
N LYS A 27 23.61 -8.98 -13.98
CA LYS A 27 22.20 -8.66 -13.76
C LYS A 27 21.32 -9.64 -14.53
N THR A 28 21.02 -10.78 -13.93
CA THR A 28 20.01 -11.71 -14.42
C THR A 28 18.65 -11.14 -14.06
N CYS A 29 18.11 -10.43 -15.06
CA CYS A 29 16.72 -10.56 -15.46
C CYS A 29 15.68 -10.32 -14.35
N LEU A 30 15.29 -9.05 -14.19
CA LEU A 30 14.03 -8.63 -13.57
C LEU A 30 12.79 -9.07 -14.40
N LYS A 31 12.75 -10.33 -14.86
CA LYS A 31 11.62 -10.90 -15.59
C LYS A 31 11.24 -12.25 -14.98
N SER A 32 10.65 -12.21 -13.79
CA SER A 32 9.74 -13.27 -13.27
C SER A 32 9.17 -12.98 -11.87
N SER A 33 9.31 -11.77 -11.31
CA SER A 33 8.95 -11.55 -9.89
C SER A 33 7.45 -11.62 -9.58
N ALA A 34 6.58 -11.61 -10.59
CA ALA A 34 5.15 -11.87 -10.41
C ALA A 34 4.82 -13.36 -10.11
N HIS A 35 5.80 -14.27 -10.25
CA HIS A 35 5.65 -15.71 -9.97
C HIS A 35 6.18 -16.12 -8.58
N LYS A 36 6.49 -15.18 -7.68
CA LYS A 36 7.23 -15.46 -6.43
C LYS A 36 6.37 -15.86 -5.23
N SER A 37 5.08 -15.60 -5.24
CA SER A 37 4.07 -16.13 -4.29
C SER A 37 2.71 -15.53 -4.71
N PRO A 38 1.63 -16.31 -4.83
CA PRO A 38 0.30 -15.77 -5.17
C PRO A 38 -0.14 -14.63 -4.25
N ILE A 39 0.29 -14.65 -2.99
CA ILE A 39 -0.03 -13.65 -1.96
C ILE A 39 0.44 -12.23 -2.35
N LEU A 40 1.46 -12.12 -3.22
CA LEU A 40 1.92 -10.81 -3.71
C LEU A 40 0.83 -10.03 -4.44
N ILE A 41 -0.19 -10.69 -4.99
CA ILE A 41 -1.30 -10.00 -5.65
C ILE A 41 -2.12 -9.16 -4.66
N PHE A 42 -2.35 -9.66 -3.45
CA PHE A 42 -3.07 -8.95 -2.39
C PHE A 42 -2.28 -7.72 -1.95
N LEU A 43 -0.97 -7.87 -1.74
CA LEU A 43 -0.09 -6.74 -1.41
C LEU A 43 -0.09 -5.64 -2.49
N LEU A 44 -0.22 -6.02 -3.78
CA LEU A 44 -0.35 -5.04 -4.85
C LEU A 44 -1.70 -4.32 -4.82
N PHE A 45 -2.79 -5.03 -4.52
CA PHE A 45 -4.10 -4.41 -4.33
C PHE A 45 -4.12 -3.48 -3.12
N HIS A 46 -3.52 -3.87 -1.98
CA HIS A 46 -3.39 -3.01 -0.80
C HIS A 46 -2.71 -1.68 -1.16
N LYS A 47 -1.57 -1.76 -1.88
CA LYS A 47 -0.85 -0.56 -2.33
C LYS A 47 -1.66 0.30 -3.28
N ALA A 48 -2.41 -0.30 -4.21
CA ALA A 48 -3.26 0.43 -5.14
C ALA A 48 -4.40 1.15 -4.40
N ILE A 49 -5.08 0.46 -3.49
CA ILE A 49 -6.16 1.00 -2.65
C ILE A 49 -5.62 2.18 -1.83
N LEU A 50 -4.49 2.01 -1.14
CA LEU A 50 -3.88 3.04 -0.32
C LEU A 50 -3.45 4.27 -1.14
N SER A 51 -2.86 4.06 -2.32
CA SER A 51 -2.46 5.14 -3.22
C SER A 51 -3.67 5.94 -3.72
N GLU A 52 -4.75 5.25 -4.09
CA GLU A 52 -5.97 5.90 -4.58
C GLU A 52 -6.67 6.67 -3.46
N LEU A 53 -6.76 6.09 -2.26
CA LEU A 53 -7.35 6.73 -1.08
C LEU A 53 -6.59 8.00 -0.68
N ASP A 54 -5.27 7.97 -0.73
CA ASP A 54 -4.41 9.13 -0.49
C ASP A 54 -4.59 10.22 -1.57
N GLY A 55 -4.79 9.82 -2.84
CA GLY A 55 -5.19 10.72 -3.91
C GLY A 55 -6.54 11.39 -3.66
N LEU A 56 -7.54 10.60 -3.29
CA LEU A 56 -8.89 11.06 -2.99
C LEU A 56 -8.91 12.03 -1.80
N HIS A 57 -8.20 11.71 -0.72
CA HIS A 57 -8.13 12.59 0.45
C HIS A 57 -7.46 13.93 0.12
N ARG A 58 -6.35 13.92 -0.63
CA ARG A 58 -5.72 15.17 -1.11
C ARG A 58 -6.67 16.01 -1.95
N ALA A 59 -7.41 15.38 -2.86
CA ALA A 59 -8.40 16.09 -3.66
C ALA A 59 -9.50 16.72 -2.78
N ALA A 60 -9.94 16.01 -1.73
CA ALA A 60 -10.98 16.51 -0.82
C ALA A 60 -10.47 17.69 0.01
N MET A 61 -9.23 17.63 0.47
CA MET A 61 -8.56 18.73 1.17
C MET A 61 -8.38 19.95 0.28
N ALA A 62 -7.97 19.76 -0.98
CA ALA A 62 -7.87 20.85 -1.95
C ALA A 62 -9.24 21.50 -2.21
N PHE A 63 -10.29 20.69 -2.37
CA PHE A 63 -11.66 21.16 -2.53
C PHE A 63 -12.17 21.95 -1.31
N ALA A 64 -11.81 21.51 -0.09
CA ALA A 64 -12.18 22.20 1.15
C ALA A 64 -11.45 23.54 1.36
N THR A 65 -10.22 23.68 0.87
CA THR A 65 -9.36 24.83 1.17
C THR A 65 -9.33 25.87 0.05
N SER A 66 -9.70 25.51 -1.18
CA SER A 66 -9.73 26.43 -2.30
C SER A 66 -11.11 27.08 -2.41
N GLU A 67 -11.21 28.36 -2.06
CA GLU A 67 -12.34 29.19 -2.46
C GLU A 67 -12.29 29.41 -3.99
N GLY A 68 -13.27 28.90 -4.72
CA GLY A 68 -13.34 29.06 -6.18
C GLY A 68 -12.46 28.11 -6.99
N SER A 69 -12.10 26.93 -6.47
CA SER A 69 -11.41 25.88 -7.23
C SER A 69 -12.11 25.60 -8.56
N ALA A 70 -11.38 25.74 -9.67
CA ALA A 70 -11.83 25.30 -10.99
C ALA A 70 -12.02 23.77 -11.08
N ALA A 71 -11.36 23.02 -10.20
CA ALA A 71 -11.63 21.60 -10.02
C ALA A 71 -12.92 21.46 -9.20
N GLY A 72 -14.02 21.17 -9.89
CA GLY A 72 -15.30 20.84 -9.27
C GLY A 72 -15.28 19.49 -8.57
N ILE A 73 -16.43 18.99 -8.14
CA ILE A 73 -16.54 17.73 -7.40
C ILE A 73 -16.26 16.47 -8.25
N GLN A 74 -16.23 16.61 -9.58
CA GLN A 74 -16.13 15.47 -10.49
C GLN A 74 -14.92 14.55 -10.25
N PRO A 75 -13.68 15.04 -10.03
CA PRO A 75 -12.54 14.17 -9.73
C PRO A 75 -12.70 13.39 -8.42
N LEU A 76 -13.43 13.93 -7.45
CA LEU A 76 -13.72 13.25 -6.19
C LEU A 76 -14.71 12.10 -6.41
N LEU A 77 -15.72 12.33 -7.26
CA LEU A 77 -16.71 11.30 -7.61
C LEU A 77 -16.07 10.15 -8.40
N GLU A 78 -15.21 10.47 -9.37
CA GLU A 78 -14.47 9.49 -10.15
C GLU A 78 -13.51 8.66 -9.29
N GLY A 79 -12.69 9.33 -8.46
CA GLY A 79 -11.78 8.66 -7.53
C GLY A 79 -12.52 7.80 -6.51
N TYR A 80 -13.66 8.28 -5.99
CA TYR A 80 -14.52 7.51 -5.10
C TYR A 80 -15.03 6.22 -5.75
N HIS A 81 -15.59 6.31 -6.95
CA HIS A 81 -16.16 5.14 -7.61
C HIS A 81 -15.11 4.08 -7.92
N PHE A 82 -13.94 4.52 -8.39
CA PHE A 82 -12.83 3.62 -8.65
C PHE A 82 -12.33 2.95 -7.36
N LEU A 83 -12.09 3.73 -6.30
CA LEU A 83 -11.67 3.22 -5.00
C LEU A 83 -12.70 2.25 -4.41
N ARG A 84 -13.99 2.63 -4.40
CA ARG A 84 -15.08 1.79 -3.85
C ARG A 84 -15.19 0.47 -4.58
N ALA A 85 -15.03 0.47 -5.91
CA ALA A 85 -15.08 -0.75 -6.70
C ALA A 85 -13.92 -1.70 -6.32
N ILE A 86 -12.68 -1.21 -6.28
CA ILE A 86 -11.52 -2.04 -5.96
C ILE A 86 -11.61 -2.55 -4.52
N TYR A 87 -11.89 -1.68 -3.56
CA TYR A 87 -11.99 -2.04 -2.16
C TYR A 87 -13.09 -3.11 -1.94
N LYS A 88 -14.27 -2.95 -2.54
CA LYS A 88 -15.35 -3.95 -2.46
C LYS A 88 -14.93 -5.32 -3.02
N HIS A 89 -14.16 -5.34 -4.11
CA HIS A 89 -13.69 -6.60 -4.68
C HIS A 89 -12.62 -7.28 -3.82
N HIS A 90 -11.76 -6.50 -3.17
CA HIS A 90 -10.77 -7.00 -2.21
C HIS A 90 -11.47 -7.64 -1.00
N CYS A 91 -12.36 -6.92 -0.30
CA CYS A 91 -13.07 -7.49 0.86
C CYS A 91 -13.87 -8.73 0.48
N LYS A 92 -14.51 -8.74 -0.70
CA LYS A 92 -15.25 -9.90 -1.19
C LYS A 92 -14.34 -11.12 -1.41
N ALA A 93 -13.16 -10.92 -1.99
CA ALA A 93 -12.20 -12.00 -2.18
C ALA A 93 -11.75 -12.58 -0.83
N GLU A 94 -11.61 -11.74 0.18
CA GLU A 94 -11.22 -12.20 1.51
C GLU A 94 -12.35 -12.91 2.26
N ASP A 95 -13.51 -12.28 2.33
CA ASP A 95 -14.67 -12.80 3.07
C ASP A 95 -15.23 -14.09 2.45
N GLU A 96 -15.17 -14.25 1.13
CA GLU A 96 -15.71 -15.44 0.45
C GLU A 96 -14.67 -16.53 0.19
N VAL A 97 -13.37 -16.20 0.14
CA VAL A 97 -12.32 -17.16 -0.25
C VAL A 97 -11.24 -17.29 0.82
N ILE A 98 -10.54 -16.21 1.13
CA ILE A 98 -9.33 -16.27 1.98
C ILE A 98 -9.67 -16.61 3.43
N PHE A 99 -10.57 -15.86 4.05
CA PHE A 99 -10.91 -16.06 5.46
C PHE A 99 -11.63 -17.39 5.70
N PRO A 100 -12.59 -17.85 4.87
CA PRO A 100 -13.17 -19.17 5.03
C PRO A 100 -12.13 -20.30 4.91
N ALA A 101 -11.22 -20.21 3.93
CA ALA A 101 -10.16 -21.19 3.77
C ALA A 101 -9.22 -21.22 4.99
N LEU A 102 -8.89 -20.05 5.52
CA LEU A 102 -8.01 -19.91 6.67
C LEU A 102 -8.70 -20.37 7.97
N ASP A 103 -9.99 -20.10 8.17
CA ASP A 103 -10.73 -20.46 9.40
C ASP A 103 -10.86 -21.98 9.60
N ILE A 104 -10.83 -22.75 8.50
CA ILE A 104 -10.73 -24.23 8.55
C ILE A 104 -9.42 -24.67 9.23
N ARG A 105 -8.32 -23.93 9.00
CA ARG A 105 -6.97 -24.29 9.48
C ARG A 105 -6.60 -23.57 10.79
N VAL A 106 -7.13 -22.36 11.02
CA VAL A 106 -6.84 -21.49 12.16
C VAL A 106 -8.14 -20.88 12.68
N LYS A 107 -8.62 -21.34 13.83
CA LYS A 107 -9.92 -20.94 14.36
C LYS A 107 -9.97 -19.47 14.78
N ASN A 108 -11.11 -18.83 14.53
CA ASN A 108 -11.48 -17.49 15.00
C ASN A 108 -10.68 -16.35 14.37
N VAL A 109 -10.15 -16.55 13.16
CA VAL A 109 -9.47 -15.47 12.43
C VAL A 109 -10.51 -14.67 11.65
N ALA A 110 -11.39 -15.35 10.90
CA ALA A 110 -12.27 -14.73 9.91
C ALA A 110 -13.22 -13.66 10.45
N ARG A 111 -13.91 -13.94 11.56
CA ARG A 111 -15.05 -13.12 12.02
C ARG A 111 -14.67 -11.68 12.36
N THR A 112 -13.46 -11.45 12.87
CA THR A 112 -13.03 -10.10 13.26
C THR A 112 -12.78 -9.23 12.03
N TYR A 113 -12.14 -9.76 10.99
CA TYR A 113 -11.85 -9.01 9.76
C TYR A 113 -13.10 -8.68 8.96
N SER A 114 -14.05 -9.63 8.83
CA SER A 114 -15.33 -9.35 8.15
C SER A 114 -16.16 -8.26 8.85
N LEU A 115 -16.06 -8.13 10.17
CA LEU A 115 -16.70 -7.03 10.91
C LEU A 115 -16.02 -5.68 10.65
N GLU A 116 -14.69 -5.67 10.49
CA GLU A 116 -13.96 -4.47 10.08
C GLU A 116 -14.40 -4.02 8.68
N HIS A 117 -14.53 -4.93 7.71
CA HIS A 117 -15.06 -4.64 6.37
C HIS A 117 -16.45 -4.00 6.40
N GLU A 118 -17.36 -4.49 7.24
CA GLU A 118 -18.70 -3.92 7.37
C GLU A 118 -18.64 -2.48 7.91
N GLY A 119 -17.82 -2.24 8.94
CA GLY A 119 -17.59 -0.91 9.50
C GLY A 119 -17.00 0.07 8.48
N GLU A 120 -16.03 -0.39 7.70
CA GLU A 120 -15.40 0.42 6.64
C GLU A 120 -16.35 0.71 5.48
N SER A 121 -17.20 -0.26 5.10
CA SER A 121 -18.23 -0.05 4.09
C SER A 121 -19.21 1.06 4.48
N VAL A 122 -19.57 1.17 5.77
CA VAL A 122 -20.44 2.24 6.27
C VAL A 122 -19.79 3.62 6.07
N LEU A 123 -18.48 3.75 6.27
CA LEU A 123 -17.77 5.02 6.00
C LEU A 123 -17.79 5.37 4.52
N PHE A 124 -17.62 4.39 3.64
CA PHE A 124 -17.74 4.60 2.20
C PHE A 124 -19.17 4.99 1.77
N ASP A 125 -20.20 4.47 2.41
CA ASP A 125 -21.59 4.85 2.16
C ASP A 125 -21.85 6.29 2.61
N GLN A 126 -21.32 6.70 3.77
CA GLN A 126 -21.38 8.10 4.22
C GLN A 126 -20.69 9.04 3.23
N LEU A 127 -19.52 8.66 2.71
CA LEU A 127 -18.83 9.45 1.70
C LEU A 127 -19.63 9.57 0.39
N PHE A 128 -20.33 8.50 -0.02
CA PHE A 128 -21.20 8.54 -1.19
C PHE A 128 -22.34 9.54 -1.04
N GLU A 129 -23.02 9.51 0.10
CA GLU A 129 -24.12 10.44 0.38
C GLU A 129 -23.63 11.89 0.40
N LEU A 130 -22.44 12.13 0.95
CA LEU A 130 -21.81 13.45 0.87
C LEU A 130 -21.55 13.85 -0.59
N LEU A 131 -20.88 13.01 -1.38
CA LEU A 131 -20.55 13.34 -2.78
C LEU A 131 -21.76 13.64 -3.67
N ASN A 132 -22.93 13.06 -3.37
CA ASN A 132 -24.19 13.30 -4.09
C ASN A 132 -25.06 14.40 -3.49
N SER A 133 -24.60 15.08 -2.43
CA SER A 133 -25.33 16.18 -1.81
C SER A 133 -25.32 17.44 -2.69
N ASP A 134 -26.46 18.13 -2.75
CA ASP A 134 -26.60 19.41 -3.46
C ASP A 134 -25.97 20.61 -2.70
N LYS A 135 -25.39 20.38 -1.51
CA LYS A 135 -24.85 21.43 -0.63
C LYS A 135 -23.41 21.84 -0.96
N GLN A 136 -22.96 21.63 -2.19
CA GLN A 136 -21.55 21.76 -2.59
C GLN A 136 -20.94 23.16 -2.36
N ASN A 137 -21.79 24.19 -2.30
CA ASN A 137 -21.39 25.57 -2.05
C ASN A 137 -21.20 25.91 -0.56
N GLU A 138 -21.61 25.04 0.37
CA GLU A 138 -21.47 25.28 1.80
C GLU A 138 -20.05 24.92 2.27
N GLU A 139 -19.41 25.82 3.03
CA GLU A 139 -18.08 25.55 3.60
C GLU A 139 -18.10 24.36 4.58
N SER A 140 -19.18 24.22 5.35
CA SER A 140 -19.43 23.08 6.25
C SER A 140 -19.39 21.75 5.49
N TYR A 141 -20.05 21.68 4.35
CA TYR A 141 -20.07 20.50 3.49
C TYR A 141 -18.67 20.12 3.00
N ARG A 142 -17.90 21.11 2.51
CA ARG A 142 -16.55 20.84 1.99
C ARG A 142 -15.61 20.33 3.09
N ARG A 143 -15.72 20.89 4.29
CA ARG A 143 -14.99 20.40 5.47
C ARG A 143 -15.42 19.00 5.90
N GLU A 144 -16.71 18.71 5.86
CA GLU A 144 -17.25 17.38 6.20
C GLU A 144 -16.75 16.31 5.23
N LEU A 145 -16.71 16.62 3.92
CA LEU A 145 -16.14 15.73 2.90
C LEU A 145 -14.65 15.42 3.17
N ALA A 146 -13.85 16.44 3.45
CA ALA A 146 -12.45 16.28 3.82
C ALA A 146 -12.27 15.46 5.12
N SER A 147 -13.14 15.67 6.10
CA SER A 147 -13.15 14.90 7.34
C SER A 147 -13.53 13.44 7.11
N CYS A 148 -14.53 13.16 6.28
CA CYS A 148 -14.99 11.81 5.97
C CYS A 148 -13.91 11.01 5.21
N THR A 149 -13.29 11.61 4.19
CA THR A 149 -12.15 10.98 3.49
C THR A 149 -10.97 10.72 4.43
N GLY A 150 -10.69 11.65 5.36
CA GLY A 150 -9.68 11.46 6.40
C GLY A 150 -10.01 10.35 7.39
N ALA A 151 -11.29 10.15 7.73
CA ALA A 151 -11.75 9.05 8.56
C ALA A 151 -11.59 7.70 7.84
N ILE A 152 -11.91 7.60 6.55
CA ILE A 152 -11.67 6.40 5.73
C ILE A 152 -10.18 6.11 5.62
N GLN A 153 -9.35 7.13 5.36
CA GLN A 153 -7.89 6.99 5.35
C GLN A 153 -7.39 6.51 6.69
N THR A 154 -7.93 7.05 7.79
CA THR A 154 -7.55 6.61 9.13
C THR A 154 -8.03 5.19 9.38
N SER A 155 -9.20 4.77 8.90
CA SER A 155 -9.65 3.39 9.04
C SER A 155 -8.75 2.44 8.26
N ILE A 156 -8.65 2.60 6.95
CA ILE A 156 -7.97 1.62 6.10
C ILE A 156 -6.44 1.64 6.31
N ASN A 157 -5.85 2.82 6.53
CA ASN A 157 -4.41 2.99 6.70
C ASN A 157 -3.98 2.97 8.18
N HIS A 158 -4.68 3.68 9.07
CA HIS A 158 -4.31 3.77 10.50
C HIS A 158 -5.04 2.77 11.41
N SER A 159 -6.20 2.20 11.06
CA SER A 159 -6.90 1.20 11.91
C SER A 159 -6.30 -0.19 11.78
N GLN A 160 -5.14 -0.27 11.12
CA GLN A 160 -4.36 -1.48 11.02
C GLN A 160 -5.07 -2.53 10.17
N HIS A 161 -6.16 -2.28 9.43
CA HIS A 161 -6.83 -3.34 8.65
C HIS A 161 -5.84 -4.01 7.68
N MET A 162 -5.30 -3.24 6.72
CA MET A 162 -4.30 -3.73 5.76
C MET A 162 -3.02 -4.22 6.45
N SER A 163 -2.56 -3.54 7.50
CA SER A 163 -1.35 -3.93 8.23
C SER A 163 -1.54 -5.19 9.08
N LYS A 164 -2.69 -5.41 9.70
CA LYS A 164 -3.05 -6.62 10.45
C LYS A 164 -3.10 -7.79 9.50
N GLU A 165 -3.69 -7.61 8.32
CA GLU A 165 -3.69 -8.67 7.31
C GLU A 165 -2.29 -9.02 6.85
N GLU A 166 -1.48 -8.02 6.53
CA GLU A 166 -0.08 -8.23 6.12
C GLU A 166 0.77 -8.87 7.23
N GLU A 167 0.54 -8.52 8.50
CA GLU A 167 1.31 -9.01 9.64
C GLU A 167 0.79 -10.33 10.23
N GLN A 168 -0.51 -10.63 10.10
CA GLN A 168 -1.16 -11.76 10.77
C GLN A 168 -1.76 -12.75 9.78
N VAL A 169 -2.45 -12.29 8.73
CA VAL A 169 -3.12 -13.18 7.77
C VAL A 169 -2.12 -13.73 6.75
N PHE A 170 -1.30 -12.88 6.15
CA PHE A 170 -0.39 -13.30 5.07
C PHE A 170 0.65 -14.33 5.54
N PRO A 171 1.27 -14.22 6.73
CA PRO A 171 2.15 -15.27 7.23
C PRO A 171 1.45 -16.60 7.43
N LEU A 172 0.19 -16.58 7.91
CA LEU A 172 -0.60 -17.79 8.05
C LEU A 172 -0.95 -18.42 6.70
N LEU A 173 -1.22 -17.62 5.66
CA LEU A 173 -1.42 -18.14 4.31
C LEU A 173 -0.15 -18.82 3.79
N ILE A 174 1.02 -18.20 3.97
CA ILE A 174 2.32 -18.78 3.58
C ILE A 174 2.62 -20.07 4.35
N GLU A 175 2.29 -20.11 5.65
CA GLU A 175 2.59 -21.25 6.51
C GLU A 175 1.62 -22.42 6.28
N LYS A 176 0.33 -22.10 6.09
CA LYS A 176 -0.72 -23.12 6.11
C LYS A 176 -1.06 -23.67 4.74
N PHE A 177 -0.76 -22.99 3.64
CA PHE A 177 -1.14 -23.39 2.27
C PHE A 177 0.08 -23.70 1.40
N SER A 178 -0.08 -24.62 0.44
CA SER A 178 0.95 -24.83 -0.58
C SER A 178 0.93 -23.72 -1.63
N PHE A 179 1.91 -23.70 -2.53
CA PHE A 179 1.96 -22.70 -3.60
C PHE A 179 0.85 -22.91 -4.65
N GLU A 180 0.41 -24.15 -4.83
CA GLU A 180 -0.62 -24.55 -5.81
C GLU A 180 -2.06 -24.29 -5.33
N GLU A 181 -2.26 -24.19 -4.01
CA GLU A 181 -3.54 -23.81 -3.38
C GLU A 181 -3.74 -22.29 -3.39
#